data_AF-A0A9D4SMC1-F1
#
_entry.id   AF-A0A9D4SMC1-F1
#
_cell.length_a   1.000
_cell.length_b   1.000
_cell.length_c   1.000
_cell.angle_alpha   90.00
_cell.angle_beta   90.00
_cell.angle_gamma   90.00
#
_symmetry.space_group_name_H-M   'P 1'
#
loop_
_entity.id
_entity.type
_entity.pdbx_description
1 polymer ?
#
loop_
_entity_poly.entity_id
_entity_poly.type
_entity_poly.pdbx_seq_one_letter_code
_entity_poly.pdbx_strand_id
1 'polypeptide(L)'
;MCLSAHEKELRARAARYKGILCRRALWSYNRYEVMRALWKMVAVPGLTYANAVLCLSTGVREFLERRQREIGRLALGVHKHTPVEAIQGEMGWSSFTAREAVAKAGYENRLVRLPEQNVARRMLVHTIFAGRSTRWTRRTAALRRRFGLPAVCLERANEEGKTKPGEGVRIKVREVETTAWRDSAATKSSLEIYRGEKHEISTERIYDNSRGSALLAEARAGVLRTRLWRARFTEGLAKTCALCGGSDETLGHVVLECCEIRPPAATAALPIALGFGVEGGELRKVVEVTKRRLEYWWRRGALRV
;
A
#
# COMPACT_ATOMS: atom_id res chain seq x y z
N MET A 1 31.80 -1.04 -8.43
CA MET A 1 30.76 -2.01 -8.03
C MET A 1 29.83 -2.26 -9.21
N CYS A 2 29.73 -3.49 -9.72
CA CYS A 2 28.85 -3.80 -10.86
C CYS A 2 27.37 -3.67 -10.45
N LEU A 3 26.52 -3.09 -11.31
CA LEU A 3 25.08 -2.92 -11.03
C LEU A 3 24.39 -4.25 -10.71
N SER A 4 24.80 -5.33 -11.37
CA SER A 4 24.25 -6.68 -11.11
C SER A 4 24.56 -7.18 -9.69
N ALA A 5 25.76 -6.91 -9.17
CA ALA A 5 26.13 -7.25 -7.80
C ALA A 5 25.31 -6.45 -6.78
N HIS A 6 25.10 -5.16 -7.06
CA HIS A 6 24.22 -4.31 -6.24
C HIS A 6 22.77 -4.79 -6.24
N GLU A 7 22.24 -5.19 -7.40
CA GLU A 7 20.89 -5.75 -7.53
C GLU A 7 20.72 -7.08 -6.77
N LYS A 8 21.74 -7.94 -6.76
CA LYS A 8 21.75 -9.17 -5.95
C LYS A 8 21.71 -8.85 -4.45
N GLU A 9 22.54 -7.91 -4.01
CA GLU A 9 22.58 -7.47 -2.60
C GLU A 9 21.26 -6.82 -2.16
N LEU A 10 20.63 -6.00 -3.01
CA LEU A 10 19.31 -5.43 -2.72
C LEU A 10 18.24 -6.51 -2.51
N ARG A 11 18.24 -7.56 -3.33
CA ARG A 11 17.30 -8.69 -3.16
C ARG A 11 17.54 -9.42 -1.84
N ALA A 12 18.80 -9.71 -1.52
CA ALA A 12 19.17 -10.34 -0.26
C ALA A 12 18.76 -9.48 0.94
N ARG A 13 19.03 -8.16 0.87
CA ARG A 13 18.67 -7.20 1.91
C ARG A 13 17.16 -7.10 2.13
N ALA A 14 16.36 -7.05 1.06
CA ALA A 14 14.90 -7.04 1.16
C ALA A 14 14.35 -8.32 1.82
N ALA A 15 14.96 -9.48 1.52
CA ALA A 15 14.61 -10.74 2.17
C ALA A 15 14.99 -10.72 3.68
N ARG A 16 16.19 -10.21 4.02
CA ARG A 16 16.61 -10.05 5.42
C ARG A 16 15.68 -9.11 6.19
N TYR A 17 15.27 -7.99 5.59
CA TYR A 17 14.34 -7.06 6.23
C TYR A 17 13.01 -7.73 6.57
N LYS A 18 12.45 -8.54 5.67
CA LYS A 18 11.23 -9.32 5.99
C LYS A 18 11.43 -10.16 7.25
N GLY A 19 12.53 -10.93 7.34
CA GLY A 19 12.82 -11.77 8.50
C GLY A 19 13.03 -10.99 9.80
N ILE A 20 13.74 -9.86 9.74
CA ILE A 20 13.95 -8.97 10.90
C ILE A 20 12.63 -8.36 11.37
N LEU A 21 11.80 -7.87 10.44
CA LEU A 21 10.53 -7.24 10.76
C LEU A 21 9.55 -8.23 11.39
N CYS A 22 9.46 -9.44 10.83
CA CYS A 22 8.61 -10.49 11.41
C CYS A 22 9.01 -10.78 12.86
N ARG A 23 10.32 -10.97 13.12
CA ARG A 23 10.81 -11.26 14.47
C ARG A 23 10.61 -10.12 15.45
N ARG A 24 10.88 -8.88 15.05
CA ARG A 24 10.69 -7.69 15.91
C ARG A 24 9.21 -7.43 16.21
N ALA A 25 8.32 -7.72 15.28
CA ALA A 25 6.91 -7.40 15.43
C ALA A 25 6.14 -8.43 16.26
N LEU A 26 6.62 -9.68 16.37
CA LEU A 26 6.01 -10.72 17.20
C LEU A 26 5.86 -10.31 18.67
N TRP A 27 6.83 -9.56 19.21
CA TRP A 27 6.87 -9.14 20.61
C TRP A 27 6.51 -7.66 20.81
N SER A 28 5.91 -7.04 19.79
CA SER A 28 5.58 -5.62 19.82
C SER A 28 4.17 -5.37 20.34
N TYR A 29 3.96 -4.21 20.97
CA TYR A 29 2.63 -3.78 21.45
C TYR A 29 1.60 -3.69 20.32
N ASN A 30 2.03 -3.31 19.11
CA ASN A 30 1.21 -3.25 17.90
C ASN A 30 2.07 -3.59 16.66
N ARG A 31 1.94 -4.82 16.19
CA ARG A 31 2.55 -5.40 14.99
C ARG A 31 2.30 -4.52 13.77
N TYR A 32 1.07 -4.04 13.57
CA TYR A 32 0.73 -3.21 12.42
C TYR A 32 1.54 -1.92 12.43
N GLU A 33 1.53 -1.17 13.54
CA GLU A 33 2.27 0.07 13.66
C GLU A 33 3.79 -0.13 13.56
N VAL A 34 4.33 -1.10 14.29
CA VAL A 34 5.77 -1.36 14.35
C VAL A 34 6.31 -1.86 13.02
N MET A 35 5.68 -2.83 12.37
CA MET A 35 6.11 -3.29 11.04
C MET A 35 5.98 -2.16 10.03
N ARG A 36 4.88 -1.38 10.10
CA ARG A 36 4.67 -0.28 9.18
C ARG A 36 5.77 0.78 9.30
N ALA A 37 6.06 1.18 10.54
CA ALA A 37 7.07 2.18 10.85
C ALA A 37 8.48 1.70 10.47
N LEU A 38 8.88 0.49 10.88
CA LEU A 38 10.21 -0.03 10.57
C LEU A 38 10.41 -0.25 9.07
N TRP A 39 9.39 -0.70 8.33
CA TRP A 39 9.50 -0.79 6.86
C TRP A 39 9.70 0.60 6.25
N LYS A 40 8.86 1.57 6.61
CA LYS A 40 8.92 2.93 6.04
C LYS A 40 10.20 3.68 6.42
N MET A 41 10.66 3.54 7.66
CA MET A 41 11.76 4.34 8.22
C MET A 41 13.14 3.69 8.07
N VAL A 42 13.22 2.35 8.01
CA VAL A 42 14.50 1.63 7.95
C VAL A 42 14.67 0.91 6.62
N ALA A 43 13.72 0.05 6.28
CA ALA A 43 13.87 -0.81 5.11
C ALA A 43 13.80 -0.03 3.80
N VAL A 44 12.78 0.82 3.61
CA VAL A 44 12.59 1.60 2.38
C VAL A 44 13.81 2.48 2.08
N PRO A 45 14.33 3.32 3.00
CA PRO A 45 15.54 4.10 2.73
C PRO A 45 16.74 3.23 2.35
N GLY A 46 16.93 2.08 3.02
CA GLY A 46 18.02 1.15 2.72
C GLY A 46 17.87 0.42 1.37
N LEU A 47 16.64 0.27 0.86
CA LEU A 47 16.33 -0.35 -0.44
C LEU A 47 16.28 0.66 -1.58
N THR A 48 15.98 1.94 -1.29
CA THR A 48 15.94 3.03 -2.28
C THR A 48 17.19 3.90 -2.24
N TYR A 49 18.29 3.39 -1.67
CA TYR A 49 19.56 4.09 -1.68
C TYR A 49 20.00 4.39 -3.12
N ALA A 50 20.45 5.61 -3.39
CA ALA A 50 20.87 6.10 -4.70
C ALA A 50 19.82 5.94 -5.84
N ASN A 51 18.52 5.81 -5.51
CA ASN A 51 17.43 5.63 -6.49
C ASN A 51 17.31 6.80 -7.49
N ALA A 52 17.74 8.00 -7.09
CA ALA A 52 17.84 9.16 -7.97
C ALA A 52 18.77 8.92 -9.18
N VAL A 53 19.84 8.14 -9.02
CA VAL A 53 20.89 7.93 -10.03
C VAL A 53 20.83 6.51 -10.61
N LEU A 54 20.68 5.48 -9.79
CA LEU A 54 20.71 4.09 -10.24
C LEU A 54 19.45 3.71 -11.02
N CYS A 55 19.62 2.92 -12.08
CA CYS A 55 18.51 2.41 -12.88
C CYS A 55 18.40 0.90 -12.72
N LEU A 56 17.60 0.47 -11.75
CA LEU A 56 17.37 -0.95 -11.46
C LEU A 56 16.63 -1.64 -12.62
N SER A 57 16.89 -2.93 -12.80
CA SER A 57 16.14 -3.79 -13.73
C SER A 57 14.64 -3.85 -13.37
N THR A 58 13.80 -4.18 -14.36
CA THR A 58 12.35 -4.47 -14.15
C THR A 58 12.17 -5.54 -13.09
N GLY A 59 12.89 -6.66 -13.19
CA GLY A 59 12.76 -7.78 -12.26
C GLY A 59 13.11 -7.44 -10.80
N VAL A 60 14.07 -6.54 -10.54
CA VAL A 60 14.33 -6.08 -9.16
C VAL A 60 13.19 -5.20 -8.65
N ARG A 61 12.71 -4.25 -9.47
CA ARG A 61 11.64 -3.34 -9.07
C ARG A 61 10.36 -4.10 -8.72
N GLU A 62 9.96 -5.04 -9.56
CA GLU A 62 8.80 -5.92 -9.30
C GLU A 62 9.00 -6.79 -8.05
N PHE A 63 10.21 -7.27 -7.81
CA PHE A 63 10.53 -8.00 -6.59
C PHE A 63 10.37 -7.13 -5.33
N LEU A 64 10.83 -5.88 -5.36
CA LEU A 64 10.66 -4.95 -4.24
C LEU A 64 9.18 -4.62 -3.99
N GLU A 65 8.39 -4.40 -5.05
CA GLU A 65 6.94 -4.19 -4.93
C GLU A 65 6.24 -5.40 -4.32
N ARG A 66 6.57 -6.62 -4.77
CA ARG A 66 6.05 -7.85 -4.17
C ARG A 66 6.41 -7.96 -2.70
N ARG A 67 7.64 -7.64 -2.32
CA ARG A 67 8.08 -7.71 -0.92
C ARG A 67 7.37 -6.67 -0.03
N GLN A 68 7.15 -5.46 -0.52
CA GLN A 68 6.34 -4.46 0.20
C GLN A 68 4.92 -4.98 0.45
N ARG A 69 4.28 -5.56 -0.56
CA ARG A 69 2.92 -6.12 -0.44
C ARG A 69 2.87 -7.29 0.55
N GLU A 70 3.87 -8.19 0.52
CA GLU A 70 3.98 -9.28 1.50
C GLU A 70 4.07 -8.75 2.93
N ILE A 71 4.89 -7.71 3.16
CA ILE A 71 5.05 -7.11 4.48
C ILE A 71 3.79 -6.38 4.91
N GLY A 72 3.07 -5.73 3.98
CA GLY A 72 1.75 -5.16 4.26
C GLY A 72 0.73 -6.21 4.68
N ARG A 73 0.73 -7.39 4.05
CA ARG A 73 -0.15 -8.51 4.46
C ARG A 73 0.17 -9.01 5.86
N LEU A 74 1.46 -9.21 6.16
CA LEU A 74 1.91 -9.61 7.49
C LEU A 74 1.58 -8.53 8.55
N ALA A 75 1.76 -7.27 8.15
CA ALA A 75 1.19 -6.04 8.69
C ALA A 75 -0.17 -6.24 9.36
N LEU A 76 -1.13 -6.37 8.45
CA LEU A 76 -2.56 -6.43 8.72
C LEU A 76 -3.00 -7.81 9.23
N GLY A 77 -2.17 -8.85 9.09
CA GLY A 77 -2.53 -10.23 9.45
C GLY A 77 -3.52 -10.89 8.50
N VAL A 78 -3.62 -10.38 7.26
CA VAL A 78 -4.56 -10.85 6.25
C VAL A 78 -3.98 -12.00 5.43
N HIS A 79 -4.86 -12.80 4.82
CA HIS A 79 -4.46 -13.92 3.97
C HIS A 79 -3.73 -13.50 2.66
N LYS A 80 -3.07 -14.46 2.01
CA LYS A 80 -2.22 -14.23 0.82
C LYS A 80 -2.98 -13.66 -0.39
N HIS A 81 -4.28 -13.94 -0.49
CA HIS A 81 -5.11 -13.56 -1.64
C HIS A 81 -5.79 -12.19 -1.49
N THR A 82 -5.56 -11.47 -0.39
CA THR A 82 -6.11 -10.12 -0.22
C THR A 82 -5.65 -9.19 -1.35
N PRO A 83 -6.57 -8.40 -1.94
CA PRO A 83 -6.28 -7.46 -3.01
C PRO A 83 -5.15 -6.49 -2.66
N VAL A 84 -4.29 -6.21 -3.64
CA VAL A 84 -3.10 -5.37 -3.45
C VAL A 84 -3.46 -3.90 -3.19
N GLU A 85 -4.60 -3.45 -3.72
CA GLU A 85 -5.12 -2.09 -3.58
C GLU A 85 -5.56 -1.84 -2.15
N ALA A 86 -6.26 -2.78 -1.52
CA ALA A 86 -6.62 -2.70 -0.11
C ALA A 86 -5.36 -2.64 0.75
N ILE A 87 -4.37 -3.50 0.51
CA ILE A 87 -3.11 -3.48 1.25
C ILE A 87 -2.39 -2.13 1.08
N GLN A 88 -2.31 -1.60 -0.14
CA GLN A 88 -1.67 -0.33 -0.41
C GLN A 88 -2.38 0.83 0.29
N GLY A 89 -3.71 0.86 0.19
CA GLY A 89 -4.56 1.89 0.80
C GLY A 89 -4.45 1.88 2.31
N GLU A 90 -4.65 0.72 2.95
CA GLU A 90 -4.59 0.56 4.41
C GLU A 90 -3.20 0.88 4.98
N MET A 91 -2.13 0.43 4.32
CA MET A 91 -0.75 0.73 4.76
C MET A 91 -0.32 2.18 4.48
N GLY A 92 -1.04 2.89 3.60
CA GLY A 92 -0.74 4.23 3.11
C GLY A 92 0.70 4.35 2.58
N TRP A 93 1.12 3.37 1.80
CA TRP A 93 2.47 3.33 1.23
C TRP A 93 2.44 3.62 -0.26
N SER A 94 3.31 4.54 -0.70
CA SER A 94 3.62 4.68 -2.12
C SER A 94 4.28 3.43 -2.68
N SER A 95 4.11 3.21 -3.98
CA SER A 95 4.84 2.22 -4.76
C SER A 95 6.33 2.58 -4.85
N PHE A 96 7.19 1.59 -5.06
CA PHE A 96 8.60 1.85 -5.41
C PHE A 96 8.73 2.63 -6.72
N THR A 97 7.79 2.43 -7.65
CA THR A 97 7.79 3.19 -8.91
C THR A 97 7.52 4.68 -8.69
N ALA A 98 6.54 5.04 -7.85
CA ALA A 98 6.29 6.43 -7.46
C ALA A 98 7.51 7.04 -6.75
N ARG A 99 8.16 6.30 -5.85
CA ARG A 99 9.39 6.75 -5.17
C ARG A 99 10.54 6.98 -6.15
N GLU A 100 10.70 6.11 -7.15
CA GLU A 100 11.68 6.28 -8.22
C GLU A 100 11.40 7.53 -9.04
N ALA A 101 10.13 7.78 -9.40
CA ALA A 101 9.72 8.99 -10.13
C ALA A 101 10.09 10.26 -9.37
N VAL A 102 9.70 10.35 -8.10
CA VAL A 102 10.01 11.50 -7.23
C VAL A 102 11.51 11.70 -7.11
N ALA A 103 12.28 10.63 -6.87
CA ALA A 103 13.73 10.72 -6.70
C ALA A 103 14.43 11.17 -8.00
N LYS A 104 14.08 10.59 -9.15
CA LYS A 104 14.73 10.91 -10.44
C LYS A 104 14.32 12.27 -10.97
N ALA A 105 13.04 12.60 -10.97
CA ALA A 105 12.57 13.90 -11.43
C ALA A 105 13.04 15.03 -10.49
N GLY A 106 13.03 14.80 -9.17
CA GLY A 106 13.59 15.75 -8.21
C GLY A 106 15.10 15.97 -8.39
N TYR A 107 15.85 14.91 -8.68
CA TYR A 107 17.28 15.00 -8.95
C TYR A 107 17.59 15.71 -10.28
N GLU A 108 16.84 15.42 -11.34
CA GLU A 108 16.98 16.10 -12.63
C GLU A 108 16.67 17.60 -12.53
N ASN A 109 15.58 17.97 -11.84
CA ASN A 109 15.25 19.37 -11.56
C ASN A 109 16.38 20.06 -10.79
N ARG A 110 17.01 19.36 -9.84
CA ARG A 110 18.16 19.88 -9.10
C ARG A 110 19.39 20.06 -9.99
N LEU A 111 19.70 19.08 -10.86
CA LEU A 111 20.90 19.11 -11.71
C LEU A 111 20.93 20.34 -12.61
N VAL A 112 19.78 20.75 -13.16
CA VAL A 112 19.72 21.90 -14.06
C VAL A 112 19.93 23.23 -13.32
N ARG A 113 19.55 23.30 -12.04
CA ARG A 113 19.73 24.48 -11.18
C ARG A 113 21.13 24.60 -10.56
N LEU A 114 22.01 23.60 -10.76
CA LEU A 114 23.38 23.68 -10.25
C LEU A 114 24.19 24.74 -11.01
N PRO A 115 25.26 25.28 -10.40
CA PRO A 115 26.18 26.18 -11.10
C PRO A 115 26.81 25.53 -12.33
N GLU A 116 27.19 26.34 -13.32
CA GLU A 116 27.72 25.85 -14.59
C GLU A 116 29.05 25.09 -14.45
N GLN A 117 29.87 25.48 -13.47
CA GLN A 117 31.09 24.76 -13.09
C GLN A 117 30.84 23.31 -12.63
N ASN A 118 29.62 22.97 -12.20
CA ASN A 118 29.35 21.65 -11.64
C ASN A 118 29.42 20.55 -12.71
N VAL A 119 30.29 19.57 -12.49
CA VAL A 119 30.55 18.47 -13.42
C VAL A 119 29.28 17.68 -13.74
N ALA A 120 28.38 17.44 -12.77
CA ALA A 120 27.16 16.69 -13.01
C ALA A 120 26.18 17.45 -13.93
N ARG A 121 26.08 18.78 -13.77
CA ARG A 121 25.31 19.62 -14.70
C ARG A 121 25.96 19.61 -16.08
N ARG A 122 27.28 19.83 -16.17
CA ARG A 122 28.01 19.82 -17.45
C ARG A 122 27.82 18.51 -18.19
N MET A 123 27.89 17.37 -17.49
CA MET A 123 27.64 16.05 -18.07
C MET A 123 26.20 15.92 -18.58
N LEU A 124 25.20 16.34 -17.81
CA LEU A 124 23.80 16.31 -18.23
C LEU A 124 23.59 17.17 -19.49
N VAL A 125 24.04 18.43 -19.45
CA VAL A 125 23.94 19.39 -20.55
C VAL A 125 24.65 18.85 -21.80
N HIS A 126 25.87 18.34 -21.67
CA HIS A 126 26.60 17.70 -22.76
C HIS A 126 25.86 16.49 -23.33
N THR A 127 25.26 15.62 -22.49
CA THR A 127 24.48 14.48 -23.00
C THR A 127 23.23 14.90 -23.77
N ILE A 128 22.60 16.01 -23.37
CA ILE A 128 21.44 16.58 -24.07
C ILE A 128 21.87 17.14 -25.43
N PHE A 129 22.87 18.03 -25.46
CA PHE A 129 23.35 18.64 -26.72
C PHE A 129 23.96 17.63 -27.69
N ALA A 130 24.64 16.61 -27.19
CA ALA A 130 25.17 15.53 -28.02
C ALA A 130 24.11 14.53 -28.48
N GLY A 131 22.83 14.70 -28.11
CA GLY A 131 21.74 13.78 -28.48
C GLY A 131 21.89 12.36 -27.91
N ARG A 132 22.73 12.16 -26.86
CA ARG A 132 23.05 10.83 -26.34
C ARG A 132 22.04 10.40 -25.27
N SER A 133 21.21 9.42 -25.59
CA SER A 133 20.25 8.85 -24.63
C SER A 133 20.91 7.78 -23.74
N THR A 134 21.20 8.15 -22.50
CA THR A 134 21.67 7.19 -21.49
C THR A 134 20.52 6.33 -20.99
N ARG A 135 20.83 5.22 -20.30
CA ARG A 135 19.80 4.42 -19.61
C ARG A 135 19.05 5.26 -18.57
N TRP A 136 19.74 6.19 -17.93
CA TRP A 136 19.15 7.09 -16.95
C TRP A 136 18.21 8.11 -17.59
N THR A 137 18.61 8.82 -18.64
CA THR A 137 17.74 9.82 -19.29
C THR A 137 16.50 9.17 -19.90
N ARG A 138 16.64 8.00 -20.55
CA ARG A 138 15.48 7.23 -21.05
C ARG A 138 14.52 6.84 -19.93
N ARG A 139 15.05 6.39 -18.78
CA ARG A 139 14.23 5.98 -17.64
C ARG A 139 13.51 7.18 -17.01
N THR A 140 14.21 8.30 -16.81
CA THR A 140 13.64 9.54 -16.26
C THR A 140 12.56 10.10 -17.18
N ALA A 141 12.80 10.16 -18.49
CA ALA A 141 11.79 10.58 -19.47
C ALA A 141 10.55 9.67 -19.46
N ALA A 142 10.73 8.34 -19.38
CA ALA A 142 9.61 7.41 -19.27
C ALA A 142 8.79 7.62 -17.99
N LEU A 143 9.45 7.92 -16.86
CA LEU A 143 8.78 8.25 -15.61
C LEU A 143 8.02 9.58 -15.69
N ARG A 144 8.63 10.62 -16.28
CA ARG A 144 7.94 11.90 -16.48
C ARG A 144 6.68 11.74 -17.31
N ARG A 145 6.77 11.03 -18.44
CA ARG A 145 5.60 10.74 -19.29
C ARG A 145 4.51 9.98 -18.52
N ARG A 146 4.89 8.93 -17.78
CA ARG A 146 3.94 8.14 -16.99
C ARG A 146 3.19 8.97 -15.94
N PHE A 147 3.87 9.93 -15.30
CA PHE A 147 3.31 10.74 -14.23
C PHE A 147 2.85 12.14 -14.69
N GLY A 148 2.86 12.42 -15.99
CA GLY A 148 2.48 13.73 -16.54
C GLY A 148 3.32 14.89 -15.98
N LEU A 149 4.61 14.65 -15.71
CA LEU A 149 5.51 15.68 -15.19
C LEU A 149 6.04 16.54 -16.35
N PRO A 150 6.14 17.87 -16.18
CA PRO A 150 6.63 18.78 -17.23
C PRO A 150 8.06 18.39 -17.65
N ALA A 151 8.42 18.60 -18.91
CA ALA A 151 9.80 18.41 -19.34
C ALA A 151 10.73 19.44 -18.66
N VAL A 152 11.99 19.08 -18.44
CA VAL A 152 12.96 20.05 -17.93
C VAL A 152 13.48 20.88 -19.09
N CYS A 153 13.22 22.19 -19.05
CA CYS A 153 13.83 23.16 -19.95
C CYS A 153 15.02 23.83 -19.26
N LEU A 154 16.18 23.85 -19.93
CA LEU A 154 17.39 24.50 -19.41
C LEU A 154 17.19 26.02 -19.22
N GLU A 155 16.40 26.64 -20.10
CA GLU A 155 16.14 28.08 -20.11
C GLU A 155 15.24 28.53 -18.95
N ARG A 156 14.21 27.76 -18.61
CA ARG A 156 13.26 28.06 -17.51
C ARG A 156 13.83 27.81 -16.11
N ALA A 157 14.99 27.17 -16.01
CA ALA A 157 15.57 26.81 -14.72
C ALA A 157 16.06 28.01 -13.91
N ASN A 158 16.32 29.14 -14.58
CA ASN A 158 16.73 30.39 -13.95
C ASN A 158 15.54 31.21 -13.41
N GLU A 159 14.31 30.94 -13.87
CA GLU A 159 13.12 31.73 -13.54
C GLU A 159 12.33 31.18 -12.33
N GLU A 160 12.41 29.87 -12.04
CA GLU A 160 11.68 29.24 -10.94
C GLU A 160 12.37 29.39 -9.57
N GLY A 161 12.65 30.62 -9.17
CA GLY A 161 13.00 30.96 -7.79
C GLY A 161 11.73 31.22 -6.98
N LYS A 162 11.16 30.19 -6.32
CA LYS A 162 10.32 30.35 -5.08
C LYS A 162 9.69 29.06 -4.51
N THR A 163 9.54 27.97 -5.26
CA THR A 163 8.98 26.72 -4.72
C THR A 163 10.06 25.74 -4.28
N LYS A 164 9.84 25.03 -3.15
CA LYS A 164 10.76 23.97 -2.70
C LYS A 164 10.97 22.97 -3.84
N PRO A 165 12.22 22.73 -4.29
CA PRO A 165 12.49 21.86 -5.42
C PRO A 165 11.90 20.46 -5.18
N GLY A 166 10.89 20.08 -5.97
CA GLY A 166 10.30 18.74 -5.95
C GLY A 166 9.02 18.56 -5.13
N GLU A 167 8.48 19.60 -4.48
CA GLU A 167 7.17 19.51 -3.81
C GLU A 167 6.02 19.29 -4.81
N GLY A 168 5.99 20.07 -5.90
CA GLY A 168 5.03 19.87 -6.99
C GLY A 168 5.15 18.50 -7.67
N VAL A 169 6.37 17.96 -7.78
CA VAL A 169 6.60 16.59 -8.31
C VAL A 169 5.96 15.55 -7.41
N ARG A 170 6.12 15.68 -6.08
CA ARG A 170 5.53 14.73 -5.12
C ARG A 170 4.01 14.75 -5.16
N ILE A 171 3.42 15.95 -5.19
CA ILE A 171 1.96 16.13 -5.27
C ILE A 171 1.44 15.45 -6.53
N LYS A 172 2.03 15.77 -7.70
CA LYS A 172 1.58 15.21 -8.97
C LYS A 172 1.74 13.69 -9.05
N VAL A 173 2.87 13.16 -8.57
CA VAL A 173 3.08 11.70 -8.51
C VAL A 173 2.06 11.04 -7.59
N ARG A 174 1.73 11.64 -6.43
CA ARG A 174 0.73 11.13 -5.50
C ARG A 174 -0.68 11.15 -6.10
N GLU A 175 -1.06 12.20 -6.80
CA GLU A 175 -2.34 12.29 -7.52
C GLU A 175 -2.49 11.15 -8.52
N VAL A 176 -1.53 11.01 -9.44
CA VAL A 176 -1.55 9.97 -10.48
C VAL A 176 -1.54 8.57 -9.86
N GLU A 177 -0.75 8.36 -8.80
CA GLU A 177 -0.75 7.09 -8.05
C GLU A 177 -2.11 6.80 -7.40
N THR A 178 -2.77 7.82 -6.86
CA THR A 178 -4.08 7.68 -6.22
C THR A 178 -5.16 7.37 -7.26
N THR A 179 -5.14 8.04 -8.42
CA THR A 179 -6.08 7.74 -9.52
C THR A 179 -5.88 6.31 -10.03
N ALA A 180 -4.65 5.91 -10.35
CA ALA A 180 -4.38 4.55 -10.81
C ALA A 180 -4.77 3.47 -9.78
N TRP A 181 -4.62 3.78 -8.49
CA TRP A 181 -5.08 2.89 -7.41
C TRP A 181 -6.60 2.77 -7.37
N ARG A 182 -7.36 3.87 -7.52
CA ARG A 182 -8.82 3.84 -7.60
C ARG A 182 -9.30 3.07 -8.83
N ASP A 183 -8.69 3.30 -9.99
CA ASP A 183 -9.03 2.61 -11.25
C ASP A 183 -8.80 1.10 -11.12
N SER A 184 -7.65 0.70 -10.55
CA SER A 184 -7.34 -0.72 -10.29
C SER A 184 -8.33 -1.33 -9.30
N ALA A 185 -8.74 -0.60 -8.25
CA ALA A 185 -9.74 -1.05 -7.30
C ALA A 185 -11.13 -1.20 -7.95
N ALA A 186 -11.47 -0.32 -8.89
CA ALA A 186 -12.77 -0.36 -9.58
C ALA A 186 -12.99 -1.61 -10.42
N THR A 187 -11.91 -2.23 -10.92
CA THR A 187 -11.99 -3.51 -11.65
C THR A 187 -12.40 -4.71 -10.79
N LYS A 188 -12.42 -4.56 -9.45
CA LYS A 188 -12.60 -5.68 -8.50
C LYS A 188 -13.91 -5.53 -7.75
N SER A 189 -14.85 -6.44 -7.99
CA SER A 189 -16.14 -6.47 -7.28
C SER A 189 -16.00 -6.63 -5.78
N SER A 190 -14.97 -7.35 -5.29
CA SER A 190 -14.73 -7.49 -3.85
C SER A 190 -14.40 -6.17 -3.14
N LEU A 191 -13.98 -5.13 -3.89
CA LEU A 191 -13.62 -3.83 -3.33
C LEU A 191 -14.72 -2.78 -3.46
N GLU A 192 -15.96 -3.18 -3.72
CA GLU A 192 -17.08 -2.26 -3.97
C GLU A 192 -17.34 -1.31 -2.80
N ILE A 193 -17.48 -1.83 -1.57
CA ILE A 193 -17.64 -1.00 -0.37
C ILE A 193 -16.37 -0.17 -0.14
N TYR A 194 -15.21 -0.83 -0.28
CA TYR A 194 -13.92 -0.20 -0.05
C TYR A 194 -13.70 1.04 -0.92
N ARG A 195 -13.96 0.97 -2.22
CA ARG A 195 -13.77 2.10 -3.15
C ARG A 195 -14.82 3.20 -2.96
N GLY A 196 -16.01 2.85 -2.47
CA GLY A 196 -17.07 3.82 -2.17
C GLY A 196 -16.72 4.71 -0.99
N GLU A 197 -15.96 4.17 -0.02
CA GLU A 197 -15.67 4.84 1.25
C GLU A 197 -14.22 5.35 1.36
N LYS A 198 -13.25 4.60 0.84
CA LYS A 198 -11.82 4.92 0.95
C LYS A 198 -11.35 5.69 -0.28
N HIS A 199 -11.17 7.00 -0.13
CA HIS A 199 -10.76 7.86 -1.24
C HIS A 199 -9.26 8.10 -1.33
N GLU A 200 -8.48 7.92 -0.27
CA GLU A 200 -7.05 8.19 -0.28
C GLU A 200 -6.20 7.00 0.15
N ILE A 201 -4.97 6.94 -0.39
CA ILE A 201 -3.90 6.06 0.09
C ILE A 201 -3.36 6.66 1.41
N SER A 202 -4.06 6.40 2.50
CA SER A 202 -3.76 6.94 3.83
C SER A 202 -3.94 5.88 4.91
N THR A 203 -3.18 6.04 5.98
CA THR A 203 -2.99 5.00 6.98
C THR A 203 -4.11 5.02 7.99
N GLU A 204 -4.70 3.86 8.25
CA GLU A 204 -5.72 3.75 9.28
C GLU A 204 -5.08 3.43 10.64
N ARG A 205 -5.62 4.03 11.71
CA ARG A 205 -5.17 3.82 13.11
C ARG A 205 -6.08 2.85 13.88
N ILE A 206 -6.92 2.11 13.17
CA ILE A 206 -7.91 1.21 13.75
C ILE A 206 -7.36 -0.19 14.05
N TYR A 207 -6.14 -0.52 13.60
CA TYR A 207 -5.59 -1.88 13.73
C TYR A 207 -4.73 -2.07 14.97
N ASP A 208 -4.83 -3.26 15.53
CA ASP A 208 -4.04 -3.78 16.64
C ASP A 208 -3.60 -5.24 16.38
N ASN A 209 -3.10 -5.91 17.42
CA ASN A 209 -2.61 -7.29 17.35
C ASN A 209 -3.69 -8.37 17.41
N SER A 210 -4.95 -8.00 17.60
CA SER A 210 -6.05 -8.94 17.76
C SER A 210 -6.36 -9.70 16.46
N ARG A 211 -7.01 -10.85 16.60
CA ARG A 211 -7.53 -11.57 15.42
C ARG A 211 -8.65 -10.77 14.76
N GLY A 212 -9.40 -10.02 15.57
CA GLY A 212 -10.48 -9.13 15.13
C GLY A 212 -9.97 -8.05 14.19
N SER A 213 -8.80 -7.45 14.47
CA SER A 213 -8.17 -6.49 13.56
C SER A 213 -7.81 -7.09 12.20
N ALA A 214 -7.28 -8.32 12.19
CA ALA A 214 -6.97 -9.00 10.94
C ALA A 214 -8.24 -9.32 10.13
N LEU A 215 -9.29 -9.79 10.80
CA LEU A 215 -10.58 -10.07 10.17
C LEU A 215 -11.27 -8.78 9.70
N LEU A 216 -11.13 -7.68 10.44
CA LEU A 216 -11.63 -6.37 10.05
C LEU A 216 -10.94 -5.89 8.76
N ALA A 217 -9.62 -6.08 8.64
CA ALA A 217 -8.91 -5.77 7.40
C ALA A 217 -9.39 -6.64 6.23
N GLU A 218 -9.63 -7.94 6.44
CA GLU A 218 -10.24 -8.83 5.42
C GLU A 218 -11.66 -8.37 5.04
N ALA A 219 -12.46 -7.95 6.02
CA ALA A 219 -13.83 -7.45 5.85
C ALA A 219 -13.88 -6.12 5.08
N ARG A 220 -13.02 -5.16 5.44
CA ARG A 220 -12.87 -3.89 4.71
C ARG A 220 -12.47 -4.13 3.25
N ALA A 221 -11.60 -5.10 3.00
CA ALA A 221 -11.21 -5.50 1.65
C ALA A 221 -12.23 -6.39 0.92
N GLY A 222 -13.38 -6.69 1.54
CA GLY A 222 -14.44 -7.54 1.00
C GLY A 222 -14.01 -8.98 0.68
N VAL A 223 -12.99 -9.47 1.38
CA VAL A 223 -12.46 -10.84 1.24
C VAL A 223 -12.55 -11.64 2.54
N LEU A 224 -13.45 -11.23 3.44
CA LEU A 224 -13.77 -12.00 4.62
C LEU A 224 -14.25 -13.40 4.19
N ARG A 225 -13.64 -14.44 4.75
CA ARG A 225 -13.86 -15.83 4.35
C ARG A 225 -15.15 -16.41 4.95
N THR A 226 -16.26 -15.77 4.66
CA THR A 226 -17.60 -16.26 5.02
C THR A 226 -17.96 -17.50 4.21
N ARG A 227 -18.94 -18.29 4.65
CA ARG A 227 -19.37 -19.50 3.93
C ARG A 227 -19.89 -19.20 2.53
N LEU A 228 -20.62 -18.10 2.33
CA LEU A 228 -21.05 -17.68 1.00
C LEU A 228 -19.84 -17.42 0.08
N TRP A 229 -18.78 -16.80 0.61
CA TRP A 229 -17.55 -16.57 -0.15
C TRP A 229 -16.82 -17.89 -0.45
N ARG A 230 -16.71 -18.80 0.54
CA ARG A 230 -16.03 -20.10 0.38
C ARG A 230 -16.78 -21.04 -0.58
N ALA A 231 -18.11 -20.99 -0.61
CA ALA A 231 -18.94 -21.81 -1.49
C ALA A 231 -18.69 -21.55 -2.99
N ARG A 232 -18.03 -20.44 -3.33
CA ARG A 232 -17.56 -20.16 -4.71
C ARG A 232 -16.39 -21.04 -5.14
N PHE A 233 -15.66 -21.62 -4.18
CA PHE A 233 -14.43 -22.39 -4.41
C PHE A 233 -14.51 -23.81 -3.86
N THR A 234 -15.62 -24.17 -3.20
CA THR A 234 -15.81 -25.48 -2.57
C THR A 234 -17.23 -25.95 -2.88
N GLU A 235 -17.32 -26.95 -3.76
CA GLU A 235 -18.59 -27.57 -4.12
C GLU A 235 -19.25 -28.23 -2.91
N GLY A 236 -20.58 -28.17 -2.84
CA GLY A 236 -21.37 -28.76 -1.75
C GLY A 236 -21.30 -28.03 -0.41
N LEU A 237 -20.55 -26.92 -0.29
CA LEU A 237 -20.48 -26.17 0.96
C LEU A 237 -21.78 -25.38 1.20
N ALA A 238 -22.42 -25.64 2.35
CA ALA A 238 -23.59 -24.86 2.79
C ALA A 238 -23.24 -23.37 2.94
N LYS A 239 -24.08 -22.52 2.35
CA LYS A 239 -23.95 -21.05 2.35
C LYS A 239 -24.49 -20.39 3.62
N THR A 240 -25.36 -21.09 4.35
CA THR A 240 -26.00 -20.62 5.57
C THR A 240 -25.02 -20.37 6.71
N CYS A 241 -25.32 -19.40 7.56
CA CYS A 241 -24.51 -19.02 8.72
C CYS A 241 -24.25 -20.20 9.65
N ALA A 242 -22.97 -20.42 10.01
CA ALA A 242 -22.58 -21.53 10.88
C ALA A 242 -23.10 -21.41 12.32
N LEU A 243 -23.58 -20.23 12.72
CA LEU A 243 -24.03 -19.95 14.08
C LEU A 243 -25.55 -19.96 14.19
N CYS A 244 -26.25 -19.14 13.40
CA CYS A 244 -27.71 -19.05 13.49
C CYS A 244 -28.46 -19.98 12.54
N GLY A 245 -27.81 -20.49 11.48
CA GLY A 245 -28.44 -21.34 10.46
C GLY A 245 -29.55 -20.68 9.62
N GLY A 246 -30.03 -19.49 9.98
CA GLY A 246 -31.25 -18.89 9.41
C GLY A 246 -31.08 -18.13 8.09
N SER A 247 -29.89 -17.63 7.78
CA SER A 247 -29.62 -16.88 6.55
C SER A 247 -28.22 -17.16 6.00
N ASP A 248 -27.96 -16.76 4.76
CA ASP A 248 -26.64 -16.88 4.14
C ASP A 248 -25.58 -16.10 4.91
N GLU A 249 -24.40 -16.72 5.09
CA GLU A 249 -23.27 -16.11 5.77
C GLU A 249 -22.61 -15.06 4.86
N THR A 250 -23.20 -13.87 4.80
CA THR A 250 -22.66 -12.71 4.11
C THR A 250 -21.81 -11.86 5.06
N LEU A 251 -21.05 -10.90 4.51
CA LEU A 251 -20.34 -9.90 5.31
C LEU A 251 -21.31 -9.09 6.18
N GLY A 252 -22.42 -8.62 5.61
CA GLY A 252 -23.46 -7.87 6.31
C GLY A 252 -24.07 -8.69 7.45
N HIS A 253 -24.35 -9.98 7.19
CA HIS A 253 -24.91 -10.86 8.20
C HIS A 253 -23.98 -11.02 9.42
N VAL A 254 -22.71 -11.33 9.18
CA VAL A 254 -21.73 -11.54 10.26
C VAL A 254 -21.49 -10.24 11.05
N VAL A 255 -21.38 -9.10 10.37
CA VAL A 255 -21.04 -7.83 11.01
C VAL A 255 -22.25 -7.23 11.74
N LEU A 256 -23.45 -7.27 11.15
CA LEU A 256 -24.61 -6.51 11.61
C LEU A 256 -25.75 -7.40 12.14
N GLU A 257 -26.15 -8.42 11.38
CA GLU A 257 -27.48 -9.03 11.55
C GLU A 257 -27.50 -10.25 12.47
N CYS A 258 -26.43 -11.04 12.52
CA CYS A 258 -26.44 -12.31 13.23
C CYS A 258 -26.66 -12.11 14.74
N CYS A 259 -27.80 -12.61 15.23
CA CYS A 259 -28.23 -12.52 16.62
C CYS A 259 -27.40 -13.41 17.57
N GLU A 260 -26.85 -14.51 17.06
CA GLU A 260 -26.02 -15.47 17.82
C GLU A 260 -24.60 -14.98 18.08
N ILE A 261 -24.16 -13.90 17.41
CA ILE A 261 -22.84 -13.30 17.62
C ILE A 261 -22.92 -12.32 18.79
N ARG A 262 -22.00 -12.46 19.74
CA ARG A 262 -21.82 -11.54 20.88
C ARG A 262 -20.46 -10.82 20.77
N PRO A 263 -20.37 -9.52 21.10
CA PRO A 263 -21.45 -8.58 21.51
C PRO A 263 -22.43 -8.25 20.35
N PRO A 264 -23.62 -7.67 20.59
CA PRO A 264 -24.52 -7.20 19.52
C PRO A 264 -23.85 -6.12 18.66
N ALA A 265 -24.36 -5.91 17.44
CA ALA A 265 -23.84 -4.87 16.54
C ALA A 265 -24.03 -3.48 17.17
N ALA A 266 -23.00 -2.63 17.10
CA ALA A 266 -23.03 -1.28 17.64
C ALA A 266 -23.68 -0.25 16.69
N THR A 267 -23.94 -0.64 15.43
CA THR A 267 -24.53 0.21 14.40
C THR A 267 -25.28 -0.65 13.39
N ALA A 268 -26.21 -0.06 12.66
CA ALA A 268 -26.90 -0.69 11.53
C ALA A 268 -26.19 -0.44 10.18
N ALA A 269 -25.23 0.50 10.12
CA ALA A 269 -24.55 0.85 8.88
C ALA A 269 -23.24 0.09 8.72
N LEU A 270 -23.14 -0.71 7.64
CA LEU A 270 -21.95 -1.53 7.37
C LEU A 270 -20.66 -0.70 7.22
N PRO A 271 -20.63 0.44 6.48
CA PRO A 271 -19.43 1.26 6.38
C PRO A 271 -18.90 1.72 7.74
N ILE A 272 -19.80 2.20 8.61
CA ILE A 272 -19.46 2.67 9.96
C ILE A 272 -18.94 1.51 10.81
N ALA A 273 -19.57 0.33 10.73
CA ALA A 273 -19.12 -0.86 11.44
C ALA A 273 -17.71 -1.29 11.02
N LEU A 274 -17.37 -1.13 9.74
CA LEU A 274 -16.05 -1.41 9.18
C LEU A 274 -15.02 -0.31 9.47
N GLY A 275 -15.42 0.78 10.11
CA GLY A 275 -14.56 1.91 10.44
C GLY A 275 -14.32 2.87 9.28
N PHE A 276 -15.25 2.95 8.33
CA PHE A 276 -15.30 4.04 7.35
C PHE A 276 -16.14 5.19 7.93
N GLY A 277 -15.64 6.43 7.87
CA GLY A 277 -16.29 7.61 8.44
C GLY A 277 -15.33 8.56 9.16
N VAL A 278 -15.89 9.63 9.73
CA VAL A 278 -15.11 10.69 10.39
C VAL A 278 -14.46 10.17 11.68
N GLU A 279 -13.16 10.40 11.83
CA GLU A 279 -12.39 9.95 12.99
C GLU A 279 -12.96 10.54 14.30
N GLY A 280 -13.17 9.68 15.30
CA GLY A 280 -13.70 10.08 16.60
C GLY A 280 -13.70 8.95 17.62
N GLY A 281 -13.90 9.29 18.90
CA GLY A 281 -13.95 8.31 19.99
C GLY A 281 -15.08 7.29 19.83
N GLU A 282 -16.22 7.71 19.26
CA GLU A 282 -17.36 6.84 19.00
C GLU A 282 -17.09 5.81 17.90
N LEU A 283 -16.47 6.23 16.78
CA LEU A 283 -16.07 5.32 15.71
C LEU A 283 -15.12 4.23 16.24
N ARG A 284 -14.19 4.60 17.12
CA ARG A 284 -13.27 3.64 17.74
C ARG A 284 -14.01 2.59 18.59
N LYS A 285 -15.04 3.00 19.33
CA LYS A 285 -15.89 2.09 20.11
C LYS A 285 -16.67 1.14 19.20
N VAL A 286 -17.27 1.67 18.12
CA VAL A 286 -18.00 0.85 17.13
C VAL A 286 -17.08 -0.19 16.49
N VAL A 287 -15.89 0.23 16.05
CA VAL A 287 -14.90 -0.67 15.44
C VAL A 287 -14.44 -1.74 16.42
N GLU A 288 -14.22 -1.39 17.69
CA GLU A 288 -13.86 -2.36 18.73
C GLU A 288 -14.95 -3.42 18.95
N VAL A 289 -16.23 -3.02 18.93
CA VAL A 289 -17.36 -3.96 18.96
C VAL A 289 -17.34 -4.87 17.73
N THR A 290 -17.13 -4.30 16.53
CA THR A 290 -17.03 -5.08 15.28
C THR A 290 -15.89 -6.10 15.34
N LYS A 291 -14.71 -5.73 15.82
CA LYS A 291 -13.59 -6.65 15.99
C LYS A 291 -13.97 -7.83 16.89
N ARG A 292 -14.57 -7.55 18.05
CA ARG A 292 -15.01 -8.60 19.00
C ARG A 292 -16.05 -9.52 18.39
N ARG A 293 -17.00 -8.97 17.62
CA ARG A 293 -17.98 -9.75 16.85
C ARG A 293 -17.31 -10.69 15.86
N LEU A 294 -16.37 -10.16 15.06
CA LEU A 294 -15.61 -10.95 14.09
C LEU A 294 -14.78 -12.04 14.77
N GLU A 295 -14.17 -11.77 15.91
CA GLU A 295 -13.45 -12.79 16.67
C GLU A 295 -14.36 -13.89 17.20
N TYR A 296 -15.51 -13.52 17.77
CA TYR A 296 -16.48 -14.48 18.27
C TYR A 296 -16.96 -15.40 17.14
N TRP A 297 -17.33 -14.80 16.00
CA TRP A 297 -17.69 -15.54 14.79
C TRP A 297 -16.56 -16.46 14.32
N TRP A 298 -15.32 -15.96 14.31
CA TRP A 298 -14.19 -16.75 13.87
C TRP A 298 -13.92 -17.97 14.75
N ARG A 299 -14.00 -17.81 16.07
CA ARG A 299 -13.75 -18.88 17.04
C ARG A 299 -14.85 -19.95 17.04
N ARG A 300 -16.12 -19.54 16.89
CA ARG A 300 -17.27 -20.46 17.05
C ARG A 300 -17.84 -20.98 15.73
N GLY A 301 -17.77 -20.19 14.66
CA GLY A 301 -18.38 -20.51 13.37
C GLY A 301 -17.37 -20.80 12.27
N ALA A 302 -16.42 -19.89 12.04
CA ALA A 302 -15.60 -19.92 10.83
C ALA A 302 -14.59 -21.09 10.75
N LEU A 303 -14.23 -21.69 11.90
CA LEU A 303 -13.34 -22.85 12.01
C LEU A 303 -14.10 -24.19 12.03
N ARG A 304 -15.43 -24.19 12.12
CA ARG A 304 -16.26 -25.40 12.07
C ARG A 304 -16.62 -25.76 10.64
N VAL A 305 -15.60 -25.95 9.79
CA VAL A 305 -15.60 -26.73 8.53
C VAL A 305 -14.15 -27.05 8.19
#